data_AF-A0A073CIW9-F1
#
_entry.id   AF-A0A073CIW9-F1
#
_cell.length_a   1.000
_cell.length_b   1.000
_cell.length_c   1.000
_cell.angle_alpha   90.00
_cell.angle_beta   90.00
_cell.angle_gamma   90.00
#
_symmetry.space_group_name_H-M   'P 1'
#
loop_
_entity.id
_entity.type
_entity.pdbx_description
1 polymer ?
#
loop_
_entity_poly.entity_id
_entity_poly.type
_entity_poly.pdbx_seq_one_letter_code
_entity_poly.pdbx_strand_id
1 'polypeptide(L)' 'MTGAYAASFLPWILIPVVCWLMPVVAMGLLFIHIESEA' A
#
# COMPACT_ATOMS: atom_id res chain seq x y z
N MET A 1 9.86 17.85 1.89
CA MET A 1 10.30 17.58 0.50
C MET A 1 9.06 17.61 -0.39
N THR A 2 8.69 18.78 -0.92
CA THR A 2 7.55 18.95 -1.85
C THR A 2 8.09 19.39 -3.20
N GLY A 3 7.64 18.76 -4.28
CA GLY A 3 8.11 19.06 -5.64
C GLY A 3 7.29 20.15 -6.33
N ALA A 4 7.84 20.73 -7.40
CA ALA A 4 7.17 21.74 -8.24
C ALA A 4 6.36 21.15 -9.42
N TYR A 5 6.25 19.82 -9.50
CA TYR A 5 5.43 19.14 -10.50
C TYR A 5 3.94 19.14 -10.12
N ALA A 6 3.06 18.94 -11.10
CA ALA A 6 1.62 18.90 -10.89
C ALA A 6 1.23 17.78 -9.92
N ALA A 7 0.33 18.10 -8.98
CA ALA A 7 -0.13 17.19 -7.93
C ALA A 7 1.01 16.60 -7.07
N SER A 8 1.99 17.42 -6.68
CA SER A 8 3.13 16.99 -5.85
C SER A 8 2.81 16.54 -4.43
N PHE A 9 1.54 16.61 -4.02
CA PHE A 9 1.02 15.94 -2.82
C PHE A 9 0.82 14.43 -3.02
N LEU A 10 0.80 13.92 -4.26
CA LEU A 10 0.52 12.50 -4.53
C LEU A 10 1.54 11.55 -3.89
N PRO A 11 2.87 11.78 -3.93
CA PRO A 11 3.80 10.88 -3.24
C PRO A 11 3.62 10.88 -1.73
N TRP A 12 3.13 11.97 -1.14
CA TRP A 12 2.84 12.03 0.29
C TRP A 12 1.75 11.03 0.69
N ILE A 13 0.76 10.76 -0.17
CA ILE A 13 -0.29 9.76 0.10
C ILE A 13 0.06 8.38 -0.49
N LEU A 14 0.59 8.32 -1.72
CA LEU A 14 0.84 7.07 -2.42
C LEU A 14 2.00 6.28 -1.83
N ILE A 15 3.03 6.93 -1.26
CA ILE A 15 4.12 6.20 -0.61
C ILE A 15 3.62 5.45 0.64
N PRO A 16 2.92 6.08 1.61
CA PRO A 16 2.33 5.33 2.73
C PRO A 16 1.33 4.26 2.27
N VAL A 17 0.48 4.56 1.27
CA VAL A 17 -0.50 3.59 0.77
C VAL A 17 0.20 2.38 0.14
N VAL A 18 1.20 2.57 -0.72
CA VAL A 18 1.84 1.46 -1.44
C VAL A 18 2.86 0.74 -0.57
N CYS A 19 3.63 1.44 0.26
CA CYS A 19 4.70 0.83 1.03
C CYS A 19 4.23 0.27 2.37
N TRP A 20 3.09 0.72 2.92
CA TRP A 20 2.58 0.24 4.22
C TRP A 20 1.19 -0.38 4.11
N LEU A 21 0.19 0.36 3.61
CA LEU A 21 -1.19 -0.13 3.59
C LEU A 21 -1.35 -1.34 2.65
N MET A 22 -0.83 -1.24 1.43
CA MET A 22 -0.90 -2.30 0.43
C MET A 22 -0.25 -3.59 0.91
N PRO A 23 1.00 -3.62 1.44
CA PRO A 23 1.57 -4.87 1.93
C PRO A 23 0.82 -5.43 3.13
N VAL A 24 0.28 -4.61 4.04
CA VAL A 24 -0.55 -5.09 5.15
C VAL A 24 -1.80 -5.80 4.62
N VAL A 25 -2.52 -5.17 3.69
CA VAL A 25 -3.75 -5.75 3.10
C VAL A 25 -3.42 -6.97 2.27
N ALA A 26 -2.43 -6.90 1.38
CA ALA A 26 -2.03 -8.00 0.51
C ALA A 26 -1.53 -9.20 1.32
N MET A 27 -0.68 -8.99 2.33
CA MET A 27 -0.24 -10.07 3.22
C MET A 27 -1.41 -10.65 4.01
N GLY A 28 -2.35 -9.84 4.49
CA GLY A 28 -3.55 -10.34 5.16
C GLY A 28 -4.42 -11.22 4.27
N LEU A 29 -4.64 -10.81 3.01
CA LEU A 29 -5.38 -11.60 2.04
C LEU A 29 -4.65 -12.89 1.65
N LEU A 30 -3.33 -12.81 1.40
CA LEU A 30 -2.50 -13.97 1.11
C LEU A 30 -2.46 -14.93 2.30
N PHE A 31 -2.38 -14.41 3.53
CA PHE A 31 -2.43 -15.21 4.75
C PHE A 31 -3.75 -15.97 4.86
N ILE A 32 -4.89 -15.29 4.68
CA ILE A 32 -6.19 -15.95 4.65
C ILE A 32 -6.23 -17.03 3.57
N HIS A 33 -5.66 -16.77 2.39
CA HIS A 33 -5.64 -17.74 1.30
C HIS A 33 -4.81 -18.99 1.61
N ILE A 34 -3.62 -18.85 2.22
CA ILE A 34 -2.75 -20.00 2.52
C ILE A 34 -3.19 -20.79 3.75
N GLU A 35 -3.87 -20.15 4.70
CA GLU A 35 -4.44 -20.79 5.89
C GLU A 35 -5.89 -21.26 5.67
N SER A 36 -6.46 -21.01 4.49
CA SER A 36 -7.79 -21.53 4.17
C SER A 36 -7.69 -23.05 4.05
N GLU A 37 -8.30 -23.75 5.00
CA GLU A 37 -8.64 -25.16 4.83
C GLU A 37 -9.59 -25.33 3.62
N ALA A 38 -9.67 -26.55 3.09
CA ALA A 38 -10.56 -26.92 1.99
C ALA A 38 -12.05 -26.81 2.36
#